data_AF-A0A0T1WIL8-F1
#
_entry.id   AF-A0A0T1WIL8-F1
#
_cell.length_a   1.000
_cell.length_b   1.000
_cell.length_c   1.000
_cell.angle_alpha   90.00
_cell.angle_beta   90.00
_cell.angle_gamma   90.00
#
_symmetry.space_group_name_H-M   'P 1'
#
loop_
_entity.id
_entity.type
_entity.pdbx_description
1 polymer ?
#
loop_
_entity_poly.entity_id
_entity_poly.type
_entity_poly.pdbx_seq_one_letter_code
_entity_poly.pdbx_strand_id
1 'polypeptide(L)'
;MIIQSSHTPADATSTRTSAHAGVFGTRWLRGAAVVRILFGVLWAFNASFKWLPGFRGGQTLPDELSRAAKVHTPVVHQWLQLWNTVALANPGLFATVMAVLESLAALALIFGVLSNVAFIGTAVLSFGIWSGAEGFHLPFHAGMTDLGPSAGYVFASLALFFAAAGSTWSVDTWLRPRLGRFAWLAAPAPI
;
A
#
# COMPACT_ATOMS: atom_id res chain seq x y z
N MET A 1 -36.67 -41.50 -57.44
CA MET A 1 -35.40 -40.79 -57.72
C MET A 1 -35.56 -39.37 -57.17
N ILE A 2 -34.59 -38.89 -56.37
CA ILE A 2 -34.39 -37.51 -55.84
C ILE A 2 -35.33 -37.13 -54.67
N ILE A 3 -34.92 -37.19 -53.38
CA ILE A 3 -33.94 -36.43 -52.55
C ILE A 3 -34.54 -35.15 -51.92
N GLN A 4 -34.75 -35.24 -50.59
CA GLN A 4 -34.37 -34.29 -49.52
C GLN A 4 -34.88 -32.83 -49.58
N SER A 5 -35.67 -32.44 -48.57
CA SER A 5 -35.83 -31.04 -48.17
C SER A 5 -35.72 -30.91 -46.64
N SER A 6 -34.68 -30.16 -46.28
CA SER A 6 -34.06 -29.83 -44.99
C SER A 6 -34.94 -29.11 -43.96
N HIS A 7 -34.88 -29.58 -42.69
CA HIS A 7 -34.82 -28.72 -41.49
C HIS A 7 -33.51 -27.89 -41.57
N THR A 8 -33.41 -26.60 -41.23
CA THR A 8 -33.71 -25.89 -39.97
C THR A 8 -33.44 -24.39 -40.23
N PRO A 9 -33.97 -23.46 -39.41
CA PRO A 9 -33.09 -22.39 -38.95
C PRO A 9 -33.18 -22.25 -37.43
N ALA A 10 -32.15 -22.73 -36.74
CA ALA A 10 -31.82 -22.23 -35.42
C ALA A 10 -30.86 -21.06 -35.64
N ASP A 11 -31.39 -19.83 -35.64
CA ASP A 11 -30.57 -18.63 -35.47
C ASP A 11 -29.96 -18.70 -34.07
N ALA A 12 -28.77 -19.27 -34.01
CA ALA A 12 -27.90 -19.15 -32.86
C ALA A 12 -27.49 -17.69 -32.77
N THR A 13 -28.25 -16.93 -31.96
CA THR A 13 -27.84 -15.65 -31.41
C THR A 13 -26.44 -15.84 -30.83
N SER A 14 -25.44 -15.43 -31.60
CA SER A 14 -24.07 -15.30 -31.15
C SER A 14 -24.08 -14.27 -30.02
N THR A 15 -24.21 -14.76 -28.79
CA THR A 15 -23.87 -14.01 -27.59
C THR A 15 -22.38 -13.75 -27.68
N ARG A 16 -22.05 -12.66 -28.36
CA ARG A 16 -20.72 -12.08 -28.42
C ARG A 16 -20.43 -11.66 -26.99
N THR A 17 -19.87 -12.56 -26.20
CA THR A 17 -19.33 -12.28 -24.87
C THR A 17 -18.29 -11.20 -25.08
N SER A 18 -18.70 -9.95 -24.89
CA SER A 18 -17.82 -8.81 -24.83
C SER A 18 -16.88 -9.07 -23.66
N ALA A 19 -15.70 -9.60 -23.97
CA ALA A 19 -14.56 -9.58 -23.08
C ALA A 19 -14.38 -8.12 -22.65
N HIS A 20 -14.88 -7.80 -21.46
CA HIS A 20 -14.73 -6.48 -20.89
C HIS A 20 -13.24 -6.23 -20.70
N ALA A 21 -12.70 -5.43 -21.61
CA ALA A 21 -11.53 -4.56 -21.53
C ALA A 21 -10.44 -4.99 -20.54
N GLY A 22 -9.32 -5.50 -21.08
CA GLY A 22 -8.04 -5.31 -20.41
C GLY A 22 -7.78 -3.80 -20.30
N VAL A 23 -8.08 -3.22 -19.13
CA VAL A 23 -8.04 -1.75 -18.90
C VAL A 23 -6.62 -1.20 -19.05
N PHE A 24 -5.60 -2.05 -18.93
CA PHE A 24 -4.21 -1.61 -18.88
C PHE A 24 -3.33 -2.36 -19.90
N GLY A 25 -2.77 -1.62 -20.84
CA GLY A 25 -1.79 -2.17 -21.78
C GLY A 25 -0.46 -2.52 -21.10
N THR A 26 0.34 -3.38 -21.73
CA THR A 26 1.63 -3.88 -21.20
C THR A 26 2.61 -2.78 -20.78
N ARG A 27 2.64 -1.66 -21.51
CA ARG A 27 3.50 -0.51 -21.15
C ARG A 27 3.09 0.13 -19.82
N TRP A 28 1.79 0.27 -19.59
CA TRP A 28 1.26 0.80 -18.32
C TRP A 28 1.63 -0.11 -17.16
N LEU A 29 1.37 -1.41 -17.27
CA LEU A 29 1.65 -2.37 -16.20
C LEU A 29 3.14 -2.41 -15.85
N ARG A 30 4.03 -2.35 -16.85
CA ARG A 30 5.48 -2.26 -16.62
C ARG A 30 5.86 -0.94 -15.94
N GLY A 31 5.30 0.19 -16.39
CA GLY A 31 5.51 1.48 -15.75
C GLY A 31 5.08 1.49 -14.28
N ALA A 32 3.88 0.99 -13.99
CA ALA A 32 3.37 0.84 -12.63
C ALA A 32 4.27 -0.08 -11.78
N ALA A 33 4.78 -1.17 -12.35
CA ALA A 33 5.72 -2.06 -11.66
C ALA A 33 7.05 -1.36 -11.34
N VAL A 34 7.60 -0.53 -12.24
CA VAL A 34 8.79 0.29 -11.95
C VAL A 34 8.51 1.23 -10.77
N VAL A 35 7.39 1.95 -10.80
CA VAL A 35 7.02 2.88 -9.73
C VAL A 35 6.87 2.15 -8.39
N ARG A 36 6.21 0.98 -8.39
CA ARG A 36 6.11 0.12 -7.20
C ARG A 36 7.50 -0.23 -6.64
N ILE A 37 8.42 -0.67 -7.49
CA ILE A 37 9.77 -1.09 -7.06
C ILE A 37 10.54 0.11 -6.49
N LEU A 38 10.53 1.26 -7.17
CA LEU A 38 11.18 2.47 -6.69
C LEU A 38 10.60 2.96 -5.37
N PHE A 39 9.27 2.88 -5.22
CA PHE A 39 8.60 3.19 -3.95
C PHE A 39 9.01 2.20 -2.85
N GLY A 40 9.12 0.91 -3.15
CA GLY A 40 9.66 -0.09 -2.22
C GLY A 40 11.10 0.18 -1.81
N VAL A 41 11.95 0.67 -2.72
CA VAL A 41 13.33 1.09 -2.40
C VAL A 41 13.34 2.31 -1.47
N LEU A 42 12.44 3.27 -1.67
CA LEU A 42 12.28 4.40 -0.76
C LEU A 42 11.87 3.95 0.65
N TRP A 43 10.95 2.99 0.74
CA TRP A 43 10.62 2.31 2.00
C TRP A 43 11.81 1.59 2.62
N ALA A 44 12.66 0.93 1.82
CA ALA A 44 13.87 0.27 2.34
C ALA A 44 14.85 1.28 2.96
N PHE A 45 15.05 2.44 2.35
CA PHE A 45 15.84 3.52 2.95
C PHE A 45 15.23 4.00 4.27
N ASN A 46 13.92 4.24 4.30
CA ASN A 46 13.24 4.64 5.53
C ASN A 46 13.39 3.58 6.64
N ALA A 47 13.16 2.31 6.31
CA ALA A 47 13.31 1.19 7.23
C ALA A 47 14.75 1.06 7.75
N SER A 48 15.76 1.35 6.92
CA SER A 48 17.16 1.33 7.34
C SER A 48 17.44 2.30 8.49
N PHE A 49 16.80 3.47 8.49
CA PHE A 49 16.91 4.44 9.58
C PHE A 49 16.23 3.94 10.87
N LYS A 50 15.17 3.15 10.77
CA LYS A 50 14.50 2.55 11.93
C LYS A 50 15.36 1.53 12.66
N TRP A 51 16.33 0.93 11.97
CA TRP A 51 17.29 0.00 12.58
C TRP A 51 18.46 0.70 13.29
N LEU A 52 18.62 2.02 13.15
CA LEU A 52 19.64 2.77 13.88
C LEU A 52 19.39 2.69 15.39
N PRO A 53 20.45 2.66 16.23
CA PRO A 53 20.33 2.46 17.67
C PRO A 53 19.40 3.47 18.37
N GLY A 54 19.41 4.74 17.95
CA GLY A 54 18.59 5.79 18.56
C GLY A 54 17.10 5.67 18.30
N PHE A 55 16.69 5.12 17.14
CA PHE A 55 15.28 4.82 16.90
C PHE A 55 14.91 3.48 17.53
N ARG A 56 15.67 2.42 17.25
CA ARG A 56 15.37 1.05 17.69
C ARG A 56 15.31 0.90 19.22
N GLY A 57 16.15 1.63 19.95
CA GLY A 57 16.09 1.66 21.42
C GLY A 57 14.98 2.55 21.98
N GLY A 58 14.21 3.22 21.12
CA GLY A 58 13.08 4.08 21.48
C GLY A 58 13.48 5.47 21.96
N GLN A 59 14.76 5.87 21.87
CA GLN A 59 15.25 7.13 22.43
C GLN A 59 14.69 8.35 21.71
N THR A 60 14.43 8.26 20.41
CA THR A 60 13.88 9.38 19.62
C THR A 60 12.35 9.48 19.71
N LEU A 61 11.66 8.44 20.17
CA LEU A 61 10.18 8.41 20.15
C LEU A 61 9.51 9.55 20.93
N PRO A 62 10.00 9.99 22.11
CA PRO A 62 9.41 11.13 22.80
C PRO A 62 9.42 12.42 21.96
N ASP A 63 10.48 12.65 21.18
CA ASP A 63 10.61 13.83 20.32
C ASP A 63 9.69 13.73 19.10
N GLU A 64 9.67 12.57 18.46
CA GLU A 64 8.79 12.26 17.32
C GLU A 64 7.31 12.43 17.70
N LEU A 65 6.93 12.05 18.93
CA LEU A 65 5.55 12.06 19.43
C LEU A 65 5.18 13.34 20.21
N SER A 66 6.06 14.34 20.20
CA SER A 66 5.89 15.57 21.00
C SER A 66 4.73 16.46 20.52
N ARG A 67 4.18 16.20 19.34
CA ARG A 67 3.11 17.00 18.70
C ARG A 67 1.84 17.11 19.54
N ALA A 68 1.51 16.08 20.32
CA ALA A 68 0.33 16.07 21.19
C ALA A 68 0.33 17.27 22.17
N ALA A 69 1.49 17.73 22.63
CA ALA A 69 1.61 18.86 23.55
C ALA A 69 1.22 20.20 22.93
N LYS A 70 1.26 20.32 21.60
CA LYS A 70 1.04 21.57 20.86
C LYS A 70 -0.32 21.64 20.14
N VAL A 71 -1.02 20.52 20.04
CA VAL A 71 -2.30 20.42 19.34
C VAL A 71 -3.42 20.31 20.37
N HIS A 72 -4.26 21.35 20.48
CA HIS A 72 -5.36 21.42 21.47
C HIS A 72 -6.75 21.13 20.89
N THR A 73 -6.86 20.80 19.60
CA THR A 73 -8.14 20.41 19.00
C THR A 73 -8.60 19.09 19.62
N PRO A 74 -9.77 19.00 20.28
CA PRO A 74 -10.07 17.89 21.20
C PRO A 74 -9.90 16.49 20.62
N VAL A 75 -10.53 16.20 19.47
CA VAL A 75 -10.50 14.87 18.83
C VAL A 75 -9.09 14.52 18.35
N VAL A 76 -8.39 15.48 17.74
CA VAL A 76 -7.02 15.28 17.26
C VAL A 76 -6.07 15.08 18.42
N HIS A 77 -6.20 15.88 19.49
CA HIS A 77 -5.39 15.75 20.69
C HIS A 77 -5.56 14.35 21.31
N GLN A 78 -6.79 13.87 21.47
CA GLN A 78 -7.05 12.53 22.00
C GLN A 78 -6.46 11.43 21.12
N TRP A 79 -6.56 11.56 19.79
CA TRP A 79 -5.92 10.65 18.85
C TRP A 79 -4.40 10.61 19.00
N LEU A 80 -3.74 11.77 19.14
CA LEU A 80 -2.29 11.83 19.36
C LEU A 80 -1.91 11.25 20.72
N GLN A 81 -2.67 11.53 21.77
CA GLN A 81 -2.44 10.97 23.10
C GLN A 81 -2.58 9.44 23.13
N LEU A 82 -3.49 8.86 22.34
CA LEU A 82 -3.60 7.42 22.17
C LEU A 82 -2.28 6.84 21.63
N TRP A 83 -1.73 7.40 20.56
CA TRP A 83 -0.47 6.96 19.99
C TRP A 83 0.71 7.14 20.95
N ASN A 84 0.77 8.27 21.68
CA ASN A 84 1.77 8.49 22.72
C ASN A 84 1.68 7.40 23.79
N THR A 85 0.47 7.08 24.26
CA THR A 85 0.26 6.05 25.27
C THR A 85 0.74 4.68 24.78
N VAL A 86 0.38 4.30 23.55
CA VAL A 86 0.77 3.01 22.97
C VAL A 86 2.28 2.92 22.76
N ALA A 87 2.88 3.94 22.14
CA ALA A 87 4.30 3.92 21.78
C ALA A 87 5.21 4.07 23.00
N LEU A 88 4.83 4.91 23.98
CA LEU A 88 5.66 5.18 25.17
C LEU A 88 5.47 4.14 26.28
N ALA A 89 4.48 3.24 26.19
CA ALA A 89 4.35 2.12 27.12
C ALA A 89 5.56 1.16 27.04
N ASN A 90 6.11 0.95 25.84
CA ASN A 90 7.38 0.25 25.64
C ASN A 90 8.06 0.76 24.37
N PRO A 91 8.86 1.85 24.47
CA PRO A 91 9.44 2.54 23.33
C PRO A 91 10.30 1.63 22.44
N GLY A 92 11.16 0.79 23.05
CA GLY A 92 12.05 -0.10 22.31
C GLY A 92 11.30 -1.20 21.55
N LEU A 93 10.25 -1.78 22.15
CA LEU A 93 9.41 -2.76 21.48
C LEU A 93 8.63 -2.11 20.34
N PHE A 94 7.99 -0.95 20.58
CA PHE A 94 7.24 -0.22 19.56
C PHE A 94 8.13 0.15 18.37
N ALA A 95 9.31 0.72 18.63
CA ALA A 95 10.27 1.05 17.59
C ALA A 95 10.73 -0.18 16.79
N THR A 96 10.99 -1.30 17.47
CA THR A 96 11.37 -2.55 16.80
C THR A 96 10.24 -3.09 15.93
N VAL A 97 8.98 -3.04 16.40
CA VAL A 97 7.82 -3.45 15.60
C VAL A 97 7.69 -2.56 14.36
N MET A 98 7.82 -1.25 14.50
CA MET A 98 7.80 -0.33 13.36
C MET A 98 8.92 -0.63 12.36
N ALA A 99 10.16 -0.85 12.84
CA ALA A 99 11.29 -1.22 11.98
C ALA A 99 11.01 -2.52 11.18
N VAL A 100 10.40 -3.52 11.81
CA VAL A 100 10.00 -4.77 11.14
C VAL A 100 8.89 -4.52 10.13
N LEU A 101 7.84 -3.78 10.48
CA LEU A 101 6.73 -3.48 9.59
C LEU A 101 7.18 -2.72 8.34
N GLU A 102 8.02 -1.69 8.50
CA GLU A 102 8.56 -0.93 7.38
C GLU A 102 9.50 -1.77 6.50
N SER A 103 10.27 -2.68 7.10
CA SER A 103 11.12 -3.63 6.36
C SER A 103 10.28 -4.61 5.53
N LEU A 104 9.22 -5.17 6.12
CA LEU A 104 8.30 -6.06 5.42
C LEU A 104 7.56 -5.35 4.30
N ALA A 105 7.12 -4.10 4.53
CA ALA A 105 6.54 -3.26 3.50
C ALA A 105 7.51 -3.03 2.32
N ALA A 106 8.76 -2.67 2.61
CA ALA A 106 9.78 -2.48 1.59
C ALA A 106 9.98 -3.74 0.73
N LEU A 107 10.16 -4.90 1.38
CA LEU A 107 10.36 -6.18 0.69
C LEU A 107 9.12 -6.57 -0.13
N ALA A 108 7.92 -6.44 0.44
CA ALA A 108 6.68 -6.76 -0.26
C ALA A 108 6.47 -5.86 -1.48
N LEU A 109 6.78 -4.56 -1.36
CA LEU A 109 6.72 -3.62 -2.48
C LEU A 109 7.80 -3.90 -3.52
N ILE A 110 9.03 -4.23 -3.17
CA ILE A 110 10.10 -4.50 -4.15
C ILE A 110 9.81 -5.78 -4.93
N PHE A 111 9.45 -6.87 -4.25
CA PHE A 111 9.24 -8.17 -4.88
C PHE A 111 7.81 -8.39 -5.41
N GLY A 112 6.86 -7.54 -5.01
CA GLY A 112 5.45 -7.69 -5.40
C GLY A 112 4.87 -8.97 -4.81
N VAL A 113 4.97 -9.10 -3.49
CA VAL A 113 4.45 -10.23 -2.71
C VAL A 113 3.16 -9.79 -2.02
N LEU A 114 2.05 -10.47 -2.32
CA LEU A 114 0.72 -10.12 -1.83
C LEU A 114 0.41 -8.64 -2.08
N SER A 115 0.61 -8.18 -3.32
CA SER A 115 0.72 -6.75 -3.63
C SER A 115 -0.50 -5.94 -3.20
N ASN A 116 -1.71 -6.48 -3.32
CA ASN A 116 -2.92 -5.77 -2.88
C ASN A 116 -2.91 -5.53 -1.36
N VAL A 117 -2.50 -6.54 -0.58
CA VAL A 117 -2.29 -6.40 0.87
C VAL A 117 -1.16 -5.44 1.16
N ALA A 118 -0.05 -5.52 0.42
CA ALA A 118 1.09 -4.63 0.60
C ALA A 118 0.71 -3.16 0.37
N PHE A 119 -0.07 -2.86 -0.68
CA PHE A 119 -0.51 -1.50 -0.98
C PHE A 119 -1.50 -0.96 0.06
N ILE A 120 -2.48 -1.76 0.47
CA ILE A 120 -3.42 -1.35 1.52
C ILE A 120 -2.67 -1.20 2.86
N GLY A 121 -1.80 -2.15 3.19
CA GLY A 121 -1.01 -2.15 4.42
C GLY A 121 -0.07 -0.95 4.50
N THR A 122 0.60 -0.60 3.39
CA THR A 122 1.46 0.60 3.33
C THR A 122 0.66 1.89 3.36
N ALA A 123 -0.55 1.93 2.79
CA ALA A 123 -1.46 3.07 2.96
C ALA A 123 -1.86 3.26 4.44
N VAL A 124 -2.27 2.18 5.11
CA VAL A 124 -2.66 2.22 6.54
C VAL A 124 -1.47 2.58 7.44
N LEU A 125 -0.30 1.98 7.20
CA LEU A 125 0.90 2.26 7.97
C LEU A 125 1.34 3.71 7.80
N SER A 126 1.35 4.23 6.56
CA SER A 126 1.66 5.64 6.29
C SER A 126 0.65 6.59 6.94
N PHE A 127 -0.64 6.24 6.93
CA PHE A 127 -1.66 7.02 7.62
C PHE A 127 -1.44 7.03 9.15
N GLY A 128 -1.06 5.89 9.74
CA GLY A 128 -0.70 5.81 11.15
C GLY A 128 0.51 6.68 11.49
N ILE A 129 1.56 6.66 10.67
CA ILE A 129 2.74 7.53 10.85
C ILE A 129 2.35 9.01 10.72
N TRP A 130 1.60 9.35 9.69
CA TRP A 130 1.18 10.74 9.45
C TRP A 130 0.28 11.28 10.56
N SER A 131 -0.74 10.51 10.94
CA SER A 131 -1.73 10.93 11.94
C SER A 131 -1.24 10.81 13.38
N GLY A 132 -0.25 9.97 13.65
CA GLY A 132 0.35 9.75 14.98
C GLY A 132 1.64 10.54 15.17
N ALA A 133 2.75 10.03 14.62
CA ALA A 133 4.08 10.63 14.80
C ALA A 133 4.19 12.02 14.16
N GLU A 134 3.75 12.18 12.92
CA GLU A 134 3.82 13.51 12.27
C GLU A 134 2.69 14.45 12.74
N GLY A 135 1.70 13.92 13.46
CA GLY A 135 0.59 14.67 14.04
C GLY A 135 -0.25 15.47 13.03
N PHE A 136 -0.52 14.89 11.86
CA PHE A 136 -1.10 15.58 10.68
C PHE A 136 -0.32 16.81 10.23
N HIS A 137 0.94 16.92 10.65
CA HIS A 137 1.78 18.10 10.53
C HIS A 137 1.23 19.35 11.26
N LEU A 138 0.37 19.17 12.26
CA LEU A 138 -0.23 20.26 13.02
C LEU A 138 0.68 20.75 14.17
N PRO A 139 0.45 21.97 14.68
CA PRO A 139 -0.40 23.02 14.11
C PRO A 139 0.23 23.72 12.90
N PHE A 140 -0.61 24.14 11.95
CA PHE A 140 -0.16 24.95 10.82
C PHE A 140 0.27 26.35 11.29
N HIS A 141 1.40 26.83 10.77
CA HIS A 141 1.92 28.16 11.07
C HIS A 141 2.56 28.80 9.84
N ALA A 142 2.77 30.12 9.90
CA ALA A 142 3.37 30.87 8.81
C ALA A 142 4.78 30.33 8.49
N GLY A 143 5.05 30.10 7.21
CA GLY A 143 6.31 29.53 6.74
C GLY A 143 6.32 28.00 6.60
N MET A 144 5.26 27.28 7.00
CA MET A 144 5.13 25.87 6.66
C MET A 144 4.93 25.66 5.16
N THR A 145 5.64 24.67 4.60
CA THR A 145 5.64 24.37 3.17
C THR A 145 5.33 22.92 2.81
N ASP A 146 5.15 22.04 3.80
CA ASP A 146 4.88 20.63 3.59
C ASP A 146 3.84 20.07 4.58
N LEU A 147 3.26 18.91 4.23
CA LEU A 147 2.26 18.19 5.03
C LEU A 147 2.85 16.94 5.70
N GLY A 148 4.17 16.77 5.63
CA GLY A 148 4.85 15.52 5.95
C GLY A 148 4.88 14.52 4.77
N PRO A 149 5.95 13.71 4.65
CA PRO A 149 6.11 12.75 3.55
C PRO A 149 5.07 11.62 3.61
N SER A 150 4.64 11.22 4.81
CA SER A 150 3.76 10.06 5.01
C SER A 150 2.37 10.27 4.41
N ALA A 151 1.87 11.51 4.34
CA ALA A 151 0.64 11.83 3.63
C ALA A 151 0.73 11.44 2.15
N GLY A 152 1.84 11.77 1.49
CA GLY A 152 2.10 11.40 0.10
C GLY A 152 2.18 9.88 -0.08
N TYR A 153 2.73 9.16 0.89
CA TYR A 153 2.87 7.70 0.82
C TYR A 153 1.52 6.99 0.91
N VAL A 154 0.52 7.53 1.62
CA VAL A 154 -0.86 7.03 1.59
C VAL A 154 -1.37 7.02 0.16
N PHE A 155 -1.31 8.16 -0.52
CA PHE A 155 -1.83 8.30 -1.87
C PHE A 155 -1.01 7.51 -2.90
N ALA A 156 0.32 7.47 -2.76
CA ALA A 156 1.17 6.64 -3.62
C ALA A 156 0.78 5.15 -3.50
N SER A 157 0.55 4.66 -2.29
CA SER A 157 0.16 3.27 -2.04
C SER A 157 -1.21 2.95 -2.65
N LEU A 158 -2.20 3.84 -2.48
CA LEU A 158 -3.51 3.69 -3.11
C LEU A 158 -3.44 3.77 -4.64
N ALA A 159 -2.61 4.67 -5.18
CA ALA A 159 -2.39 4.77 -6.62
C ALA A 159 -1.79 3.48 -7.18
N LEU A 160 -0.82 2.86 -6.49
CA LEU A 160 -0.26 1.56 -6.88
C LEU A 160 -1.31 0.45 -6.85
N PHE A 161 -2.22 0.47 -5.87
CA PHE A 161 -3.34 -0.46 -5.79
C PHE A 161 -4.26 -0.32 -7.01
N PHE A 162 -4.74 0.89 -7.31
CA PHE A 162 -5.63 1.13 -8.46
C PHE A 162 -4.93 0.96 -9.82
N ALA A 163 -3.61 1.16 -9.89
CA ALA A 163 -2.82 0.93 -11.10
C ALA A 163 -2.50 -0.55 -11.35
N ALA A 164 -2.92 -1.47 -10.46
CA ALA A 164 -2.57 -2.89 -10.52
C ALA A 164 -1.06 -3.12 -10.62
N ALA A 165 -0.26 -2.37 -9.85
CA ALA A 165 1.20 -2.32 -9.99
C ALA A 165 1.93 -3.63 -9.63
N GLY A 166 1.22 -4.60 -9.04
CA GLY A 166 1.71 -5.95 -8.79
C GLY A 166 1.42 -6.95 -9.91
N SER A 167 0.76 -6.56 -10.99
CA SER A 167 0.36 -7.48 -12.07
C SER A 167 1.51 -7.95 -12.96
N THR A 168 2.68 -7.30 -12.87
CA THR A 168 3.88 -7.74 -13.59
C THR A 168 5.14 -7.52 -12.76
N TRP A 169 6.20 -8.25 -13.10
CA TRP A 169 7.49 -8.25 -12.37
C TRP A 169 7.34 -8.46 -10.86
N SER A 170 6.45 -9.38 -10.49
CA SER A 170 6.07 -9.65 -9.12
C SER A 170 6.07 -11.15 -8.83
N VAL A 171 6.23 -11.50 -7.56
CA VAL A 171 6.03 -12.87 -7.08
C VAL A 171 4.55 -13.27 -7.16
N ASP A 172 3.63 -12.30 -7.15
CA ASP A 172 2.19 -12.53 -7.26
C ASP A 172 1.77 -13.35 -8.47
N THR A 173 2.46 -13.27 -9.62
CA THR A 173 2.14 -14.10 -10.79
C THR A 173 2.27 -15.60 -10.49
N TRP A 174 3.16 -15.96 -9.56
CA TRP A 174 3.36 -17.32 -9.09
C TRP A 174 2.46 -17.65 -7.91
N LEU A 175 2.22 -16.69 -7.01
CA LEU A 175 1.47 -16.91 -5.79
C LEU A 175 -0.05 -16.98 -6.04
N ARG A 176 -0.58 -16.11 -6.89
CA ARG A 176 -2.02 -15.94 -7.13
C ARG A 176 -2.76 -17.25 -7.48
N PRO A 177 -2.26 -18.12 -8.38
CA PRO A 177 -2.93 -19.40 -8.68
C PRO A 177 -3.03 -20.34 -7.47
N ARG A 178 -2.11 -20.19 -6.50
CA ARG A 178 -2.05 -21.03 -5.29
C ARG A 178 -2.94 -20.52 -4.15
N LEU A 179 -3.41 -19.28 -4.22
CA LEU A 179 -4.20 -18.66 -3.15
C LEU A 179 -5.70 -19.04 -3.18
N GLY A 180 -6.19 -19.64 -4.27
CA GLY A 180 -7.60 -20.04 -4.41
C GLY A 180 -8.56 -18.88 -4.13
N ARG A 181 -9.43 -19.03 -3.13
CA ARG A 181 -10.38 -17.98 -2.69
C ARG A 181 -9.71 -16.68 -2.21
N PHE A 182 -8.43 -16.74 -1.84
CA PHE A 182 -7.65 -15.60 -1.37
C PHE A 182 -6.84 -14.93 -2.49
N ALA A 183 -7.11 -15.25 -3.76
CA ALA A 183 -6.41 -14.66 -4.91
C ALA A 183 -6.48 -13.12 -4.95
N TRP A 184 -7.46 -12.49 -4.28
CA TRP A 184 -7.56 -11.03 -4.18
C TRP A 184 -6.40 -10.40 -3.40
N LEU A 185 -5.72 -11.15 -2.53
CA LEU A 185 -4.56 -10.66 -1.77
C LEU A 185 -3.37 -10.33 -2.68
N ALA A 186 -3.31 -10.96 -3.85
CA ALA A 186 -2.34 -10.71 -4.90
C ALA A 186 -2.94 -9.80 -6.00
N ALA A 187 -2.08 -9.06 -6.70
CA ALA A 187 -2.51 -8.24 -7.83
C ALA A 187 -3.06 -9.09 -9.00
N PRO A 188 -3.97 -8.54 -9.83
CA PRO A 188 -4.54 -9.24 -10.99
C PRO A 188 -3.48 -9.85 -11.91
N ALA A 189 -3.77 -11.01 -12.53
CA ALA A 189 -2.91 -11.50 -13.61
C ALA A 189 -3.06 -10.56 -14.82
N PRO A 190 -1.98 -10.29 -15.57
CA PRO A 190 -2.09 -9.62 -16.85
C PRO A 190 -2.89 -10.53 -17.80
N ILE A 191 -3.93 -9.97 -18.43
CA ILE A 191 -4.75 -10.65 -19.45
C ILE A 191 -3.97 -10.73 -20.75
#